data_AF-A0A3C2ARH1-F1
#
_entry.id   AF-A0A3C2ARH1-F1
#
_cell.length_a   1.000
_cell.length_b   1.000
_cell.length_c   1.000
_cell.angle_alpha   90.00
_cell.angle_beta   90.00
_cell.angle_gamma   90.00
#
_symmetry.space_group_name_H-M   'P 1'
#
loop_
_entity.id
_entity.type
_entity.pdbx_description
1 polymer ?
#
loop_
_entity_poly.entity_id
_entity_poly.type
_entity_poly.pdbx_seq_one_letter_code
_entity_poly.pdbx_strand_id
1 'polypeptide(L)'
;LDEGVDWTLFADPMSGLLDHRNTAPMEALLHLQPDAVLSIGGQWINKKPKQYLRGLGVKKHVHVDVFQYWDVLDANVEHIRYSPNLLQHWKSATNFIQVPQNEDPAVTLPWSDAGAFRGIVDHLDASSVLHLGNSSVARYFNYFPKRVALYGNRGAAGIDGSLSTAVGAALAEPARHHTVILGDQSFLYDHNALYAQELPQNLTICILNNGIGGIFDWLPGTATTGAQARKIFANAQQVDLASLVKAFNVAYVCVENKQELATALTSAKGLTVIDCKTEQSVNLSALQIIQEHGNA
;
A
#
# COMPACT_ATOMS: atom_id res chain seq x y z
N LEU A 1 10.55 10.58 -15.91
CA LEU A 1 9.59 11.71 -16.00
C LEU A 1 10.21 12.98 -15.39
N ASP A 2 11.54 13.05 -15.38
CA ASP A 2 12.31 13.87 -14.45
C ASP A 2 12.76 15.23 -15.04
N GLU A 3 12.42 15.52 -16.30
CA GLU A 3 12.77 16.78 -16.97
C GLU A 3 11.64 17.22 -17.91
N GLY A 4 11.25 18.49 -17.81
CA GLY A 4 10.32 19.19 -18.70
C GLY A 4 8.85 18.76 -18.59
N VAL A 5 8.47 18.04 -17.53
CA VAL A 5 7.09 17.64 -17.26
C VAL A 5 6.37 18.75 -16.49
N ASP A 6 5.39 19.38 -17.13
CA ASP A 6 4.63 20.53 -16.62
C ASP A 6 3.20 20.16 -16.18
N TRP A 7 3.00 18.89 -15.80
CA TRP A 7 1.71 18.36 -15.37
C TRP A 7 1.86 17.33 -14.26
N THR A 8 0.75 17.04 -13.59
CA THR A 8 0.71 16.15 -12.42
C THR A 8 0.19 14.77 -12.80
N LEU A 9 0.89 13.73 -12.35
CA LEU A 9 0.39 12.35 -12.30
C LEU A 9 -0.40 12.13 -11.01
N PHE A 10 -1.68 11.82 -11.15
CA PHE A 10 -2.49 11.36 -10.01
C PHE A 10 -2.21 9.85 -9.83
N ALA A 11 -1.53 9.51 -8.75
CA ALA A 11 -0.90 8.22 -8.57
C ALA A 11 -1.61 7.38 -7.50
N ASP A 12 -1.98 6.15 -7.85
CA ASP A 12 -2.39 5.14 -6.88
C ASP A 12 -1.18 4.67 -6.06
N PRO A 13 -1.33 4.27 -4.79
CA PRO A 13 -0.23 3.77 -3.97
C PRO A 13 0.62 2.69 -4.66
N MET A 14 -0.03 1.79 -5.41
CA MET A 14 0.66 0.68 -6.06
C MET A 14 1.34 1.05 -7.39
N SER A 15 1.25 2.32 -7.81
CA SER A 15 2.04 2.81 -8.94
C SER A 15 3.53 2.94 -8.59
N GLY A 16 3.88 3.07 -7.30
CA GLY A 16 5.24 3.35 -6.86
C GLY A 16 5.75 4.74 -7.29
N LEU A 17 4.83 5.66 -7.61
CA LEU A 17 5.17 6.99 -8.10
C LEU A 17 4.88 8.11 -7.11
N LEU A 18 4.17 7.85 -6.01
CA LEU A 18 3.65 8.90 -5.10
C LEU A 18 4.72 9.82 -4.47
N ASP A 19 5.97 9.40 -4.44
CA ASP A 19 7.11 10.16 -3.94
C ASP A 19 7.88 10.92 -5.06
N HIS A 20 7.39 10.87 -6.29
CA HIS A 20 7.95 11.61 -7.42
C HIS A 20 7.42 13.06 -7.41
N ARG A 21 8.30 14.04 -7.67
CA ARG A 21 7.98 15.47 -7.56
C ARG A 21 6.81 16.00 -8.41
N ASN A 22 6.37 15.24 -9.42
CA ASN A 22 5.29 15.61 -10.33
C ASN A 22 4.07 14.70 -10.14
N THR A 23 3.89 14.11 -8.95
CA THR A 23 2.75 13.26 -8.65
C THR A 23 1.93 13.79 -7.50
N ALA A 24 0.64 13.51 -7.48
CA ALA A 24 -0.22 13.76 -6.34
C ALA A 24 -0.99 12.48 -6.00
N PRO A 25 -1.43 12.29 -4.75
CA PRO A 25 -2.38 11.26 -4.41
C PRO A 25 -3.66 11.36 -5.26
N MET A 26 -4.30 10.21 -5.51
CA MET A 26 -5.55 10.16 -6.28
C MET A 26 -6.64 11.05 -5.67
N GLU A 27 -6.61 11.31 -4.36
CA GLU A 27 -7.53 12.19 -3.65
C GLU A 27 -7.51 13.64 -4.15
N ALA A 28 -6.38 14.12 -4.69
CA ALA A 28 -6.29 15.47 -5.27
C ALA A 28 -7.27 15.68 -6.45
N LEU A 29 -7.71 14.59 -7.11
CA LEU A 29 -8.74 14.63 -8.16
C LEU A 29 -10.10 15.11 -7.65
N LEU A 30 -10.39 15.00 -6.35
CA LEU A 30 -11.67 15.42 -5.76
C LEU A 30 -11.88 16.95 -5.82
N HIS A 31 -10.81 17.71 -6.10
CA HIS A 31 -10.81 19.17 -6.18
C HIS A 31 -10.71 19.68 -7.62
N LEU A 32 -10.81 18.78 -8.61
CA LEU A 32 -10.58 19.09 -10.03
C LEU A 32 -11.80 18.75 -10.87
N GLN A 33 -11.98 19.46 -11.99
CA GLN A 33 -13.05 19.18 -12.96
C GLN A 33 -12.46 18.95 -14.36
N PRO A 34 -11.81 17.79 -14.61
CA PRO A 34 -11.27 17.49 -15.91
C PRO A 34 -12.38 17.25 -16.94
N ASP A 35 -12.14 17.61 -18.20
CA ASP A 35 -13.02 17.33 -19.33
C ASP A 35 -12.69 16.00 -20.04
N ALA A 36 -11.52 15.43 -19.75
CA ALA A 36 -11.05 14.13 -20.21
C ALA A 36 -10.10 13.47 -19.19
N VAL A 37 -9.99 12.14 -19.25
CA VAL A 37 -9.02 11.37 -18.45
C VAL A 37 -8.11 10.57 -19.36
N LEU A 38 -6.81 10.63 -19.08
CA LEU A 38 -5.81 9.70 -19.57
C LEU A 38 -5.41 8.79 -18.41
N SER A 39 -5.65 7.48 -18.51
CA SER A 39 -5.24 6.53 -17.46
C SER A 39 -4.24 5.50 -17.97
N ILE A 40 -3.39 5.03 -17.05
CA ILE A 40 -2.36 4.02 -17.29
C ILE A 40 -2.39 3.02 -16.13
N GLY A 41 -2.13 1.75 -16.42
CA GLY A 41 -2.04 0.70 -15.41
C GLY A 41 -3.40 0.09 -15.08
N GLY A 42 -3.58 -0.33 -13.82
CA GLY A 42 -4.71 -1.16 -13.40
C GLY A 42 -5.90 -0.42 -12.77
N GLN A 43 -6.74 -1.19 -12.08
CA GLN A 43 -7.79 -0.66 -11.21
C GLN A 43 -7.20 0.11 -10.03
N TRP A 44 -7.86 1.21 -9.66
CA TRP A 44 -7.46 2.05 -8.53
C TRP A 44 -7.93 1.45 -7.20
N ILE A 45 -7.08 1.51 -6.17
CA ILE A 45 -7.40 1.11 -4.80
C ILE A 45 -8.48 2.02 -4.22
N ASN A 46 -8.31 3.33 -4.40
CA ASN A 46 -9.26 4.30 -3.89
C ASN A 46 -10.45 4.46 -4.85
N LYS A 47 -11.63 4.08 -4.38
CA LYS A 47 -12.88 4.21 -5.12
C LYS A 47 -13.46 5.64 -5.13
N LYS A 48 -13.09 6.49 -4.16
CA LYS A 48 -13.67 7.85 -4.04
C LYS A 48 -13.37 8.72 -5.28
N PRO A 49 -12.11 8.87 -5.76
CA PRO A 49 -11.82 9.62 -6.97
C PRO A 49 -12.52 9.05 -8.20
N LYS A 50 -12.57 7.71 -8.31
CA LYS A 50 -13.28 7.02 -9.39
C LYS A 50 -14.77 7.40 -9.43
N GLN A 51 -15.44 7.35 -8.29
CA GLN A 51 -16.86 7.71 -8.17
C GLN A 51 -17.11 9.20 -8.41
N TYR A 52 -16.21 10.06 -7.93
CA TYR A 52 -16.28 11.50 -8.16
C TYR A 52 -16.21 11.84 -9.66
N LEU A 53 -15.22 11.32 -10.38
CA LEU A 53 -15.08 11.56 -11.82
C LEU A 53 -16.28 11.04 -12.63
N ARG A 54 -16.85 9.89 -12.23
CA ARG A 54 -18.10 9.38 -12.79
C ARG A 54 -19.28 10.34 -12.54
N GLY A 55 -19.35 10.90 -11.34
CA GLY A 55 -20.37 11.89 -10.95
C GLY A 55 -20.28 13.20 -11.73
N LEU A 56 -19.08 13.60 -12.17
CA LEU A 56 -18.89 14.74 -13.07
C LEU A 56 -19.38 14.47 -14.50
N GLY A 57 -19.64 13.20 -14.86
CA GLY A 57 -20.10 12.83 -16.19
C GLY A 57 -19.01 12.89 -17.26
N VAL A 58 -17.74 12.77 -16.90
CA VAL A 58 -16.61 12.77 -17.86
C VAL A 58 -16.76 11.60 -18.83
N LYS A 59 -16.90 11.90 -20.14
CA LYS A 59 -17.11 10.87 -21.20
C LYS A 59 -15.89 10.59 -22.05
N LYS A 60 -14.88 11.46 -22.02
CA LYS A 60 -13.64 11.26 -22.77
C LYS A 60 -12.64 10.53 -21.89
N HIS A 61 -12.37 9.27 -22.23
CA HIS A 61 -11.42 8.45 -21.51
C HIS A 61 -10.49 7.74 -22.48
N VAL A 62 -9.20 8.04 -22.37
CA VAL A 62 -8.13 7.34 -23.07
C VAL A 62 -7.38 6.46 -22.08
N HIS A 63 -7.13 5.22 -22.45
CA HIS A 63 -6.33 4.29 -21.65
C HIS A 63 -5.10 3.83 -22.42
N VAL A 64 -3.92 3.90 -21.81
CA VAL A 64 -2.67 3.46 -22.41
C VAL A 64 -2.15 2.23 -21.67
N ASP A 65 -2.12 1.11 -22.36
CA ASP A 65 -1.54 -0.14 -21.87
C ASP A 65 -1.32 -1.09 -23.06
N VAL A 66 -0.28 -1.92 -22.99
CA VAL A 66 0.13 -2.79 -24.09
C VAL A 66 -0.82 -3.97 -24.35
N PHE A 67 -1.63 -4.38 -23.37
CA PHE A 67 -2.43 -5.60 -23.43
C PHE A 67 -3.93 -5.35 -23.32
N GLN A 68 -4.36 -4.63 -22.29
CA GLN A 68 -5.77 -4.51 -21.90
C GLN A 68 -6.14 -3.06 -21.61
N TYR A 69 -7.41 -2.78 -21.36
CA TYR A 69 -7.81 -1.49 -20.84
C TYR A 69 -8.79 -1.62 -19.69
N TRP A 70 -8.80 -0.60 -18.83
CA TRP A 70 -9.69 -0.52 -17.70
C TRP A 70 -10.59 0.69 -17.84
N ASP A 71 -11.90 0.46 -17.92
CA ASP A 71 -12.87 1.54 -17.80
C ASP A 71 -12.98 1.98 -16.33
N VAL A 72 -12.47 3.18 -16.05
CA VAL A 72 -12.55 3.79 -14.72
C VAL A 72 -13.70 4.78 -14.62
N LEU A 73 -14.31 5.20 -15.74
CA LEU A 73 -15.31 6.28 -15.78
C LEU A 73 -16.73 5.84 -16.19
N ASP A 74 -16.95 4.57 -16.51
CA ASP A 74 -18.16 4.12 -17.21
C ASP A 74 -18.37 4.96 -18.50
N ALA A 75 -17.27 5.09 -19.27
CA ALA A 75 -17.16 5.92 -20.47
C ALA A 75 -16.78 5.06 -21.69
N ASN A 76 -16.91 5.60 -22.91
CA ASN A 76 -16.38 4.92 -24.08
C ASN A 76 -14.86 5.07 -24.12
N VAL A 77 -14.14 4.01 -23.76
CA VAL A 77 -12.67 4.04 -23.60
C VAL A 77 -11.96 3.90 -24.94
N GLU A 78 -11.10 4.86 -25.26
CA GLU A 78 -10.15 4.73 -26.36
C GLU A 78 -8.88 4.03 -25.86
N HIS A 79 -8.63 2.82 -26.35
CA HIS A 79 -7.45 2.04 -25.95
C HIS A 79 -6.26 2.29 -26.89
N ILE A 80 -5.23 2.93 -26.36
CA ILE A 80 -3.94 3.07 -27.04
C ILE A 80 -3.04 1.93 -26.58
N ARG A 81 -2.77 0.99 -27.50
CA ARG A 81 -1.85 -0.14 -27.29
C ARG A 81 -0.40 0.30 -27.37
N TYR A 82 0.09 0.89 -26.29
CA TYR A 82 1.46 1.37 -26.19
C TYR A 82 1.98 1.27 -24.75
N SER A 83 3.31 1.29 -24.59
CA SER A 83 3.93 1.33 -23.26
C SER A 83 3.68 2.69 -22.57
N PRO A 84 3.71 2.76 -21.23
CA PRO A 84 3.60 4.03 -20.50
C PRO A 84 4.63 5.10 -20.91
N ASN A 85 5.73 4.70 -21.56
CA ASN A 85 6.75 5.60 -22.08
C ASN A 85 6.20 6.59 -23.14
N LEU A 86 4.99 6.36 -23.67
CA LEU A 86 4.28 7.32 -24.53
C LEU A 86 4.22 8.72 -23.92
N LEU A 87 4.09 8.82 -22.59
CA LEU A 87 4.02 10.09 -21.86
C LEU A 87 5.22 11.01 -22.11
N GLN A 88 6.37 10.47 -22.53
CA GLN A 88 7.55 11.26 -22.87
C GLN A 88 7.32 12.22 -24.05
N HIS A 89 6.35 11.94 -24.92
CA HIS A 89 5.99 12.81 -26.03
C HIS A 89 5.11 13.99 -25.61
N TRP A 90 4.57 13.98 -24.39
CA TRP A 90 3.61 14.96 -23.89
C TRP A 90 4.12 15.72 -22.68
N LYS A 91 5.41 15.70 -22.37
CA LYS A 91 6.00 16.36 -21.19
C LYS A 91 5.58 17.83 -21.04
N SER A 92 5.52 18.57 -22.14
CA SER A 92 5.13 19.99 -22.19
C SER A 92 3.67 20.22 -22.63
N ALA A 93 2.79 19.23 -22.45
CA ALA A 93 1.39 19.34 -22.82
C ALA A 93 0.66 20.31 -21.87
N THR A 94 0.29 21.49 -22.37
CA THR A 94 -0.36 22.55 -21.57
C THR A 94 -1.82 22.26 -21.23
N ASN A 95 -2.42 21.25 -21.86
CA ASN A 95 -3.79 20.80 -21.61
C ASN A 95 -3.88 19.78 -20.47
N PHE A 96 -2.75 19.34 -19.90
CA PHE A 96 -2.77 18.48 -18.73
C PHE A 96 -2.78 19.32 -17.45
N ILE A 97 -3.50 18.82 -16.44
CA ILE A 97 -3.67 19.53 -15.18
C ILE A 97 -2.36 19.50 -14.40
N GLN A 98 -1.99 20.66 -13.85
CA GLN A 98 -0.92 20.80 -12.88
C GLN A 98 -1.53 21.24 -11.54
N VAL A 99 -1.22 20.52 -10.48
CA VAL A 99 -1.52 20.92 -9.11
C VAL A 99 -0.22 21.19 -8.35
N PRO A 100 -0.20 22.19 -7.44
CA PRO A 100 0.92 22.36 -6.53
C PRO A 100 1.18 21.06 -5.76
N GLN A 101 2.46 20.78 -5.52
CA GLN A 101 2.83 19.72 -4.59
C GLN A 101 2.59 20.25 -3.17
N ASN A 102 1.80 19.53 -2.38
CA ASN A 102 1.77 19.76 -0.94
C ASN A 102 3.01 19.09 -0.34
N GLU A 103 3.80 19.84 0.42
CA GLU A 103 4.85 19.24 1.25
C GLU A 103 4.19 18.30 2.26
N ASP A 104 4.74 17.11 2.45
CA ASP A 104 4.27 16.17 3.48
C ASP A 104 4.42 16.84 4.85
N PRO A 105 3.32 17.22 5.53
CA PRO A 105 3.44 17.86 6.83
C PRO A 105 4.09 16.88 7.80
N ALA A 106 4.99 17.37 8.65
CA ALA A 106 5.63 16.55 9.68
C ALA A 106 4.59 16.09 10.71
N VAL A 107 3.90 14.97 10.44
CA VAL A 107 2.91 14.38 11.33
C VAL A 107 3.61 13.49 12.35
N THR A 108 3.37 13.76 13.63
CA THR A 108 3.77 12.85 14.71
C THR A 108 2.65 11.83 14.95
N LEU A 109 2.97 10.55 14.84
CA LEU A 109 2.03 9.45 15.06
C LEU A 109 2.33 8.76 16.39
N PRO A 110 1.28 8.33 17.14
CA PRO A 110 1.48 7.39 18.24
C PRO A 110 1.93 6.04 17.70
N TRP A 111 2.47 5.19 18.58
CA TRP A 111 2.71 3.79 18.24
C TRP A 111 1.38 3.12 17.86
N SER A 112 1.28 2.75 16.60
CA SER A 112 0.08 2.32 15.90
C SER A 112 0.51 1.60 14.62
N ASP A 113 -0.41 0.94 13.94
CA ASP A 113 -0.15 0.31 12.64
C ASP A 113 0.44 1.31 11.64
N ALA A 114 -0.07 2.55 11.65
CA ALA A 114 0.43 3.62 10.79
C ALA A 114 1.86 4.04 11.17
N GLY A 115 2.14 4.19 12.48
CA GLY A 115 3.46 4.54 12.99
C GLY A 115 4.50 3.44 12.72
N ALA A 116 4.11 2.17 12.90
CA ALA A 116 4.94 1.02 12.57
C ALA A 116 5.19 0.91 11.06
N PHE A 117 4.13 1.04 10.24
CA PHE A 117 4.24 1.06 8.78
C PHE A 117 5.22 2.14 8.31
N ARG A 118 5.06 3.37 8.80
CA ARG A 118 5.98 4.48 8.49
C ARG A 118 7.41 4.16 8.91
N GLY A 119 7.60 3.64 10.12
CA GLY A 119 8.92 3.23 10.61
C GLY A 119 9.60 2.16 9.75
N ILE A 120 8.84 1.19 9.25
CA ILE A 120 9.34 0.15 8.33
C ILE A 120 9.71 0.76 6.99
N VAL A 121 8.80 1.54 6.38
CA VAL A 121 9.04 2.16 5.07
C VAL A 121 10.22 3.13 5.14
N ASP A 122 10.32 3.96 6.17
CA ASP A 122 11.42 4.91 6.38
C ASP A 122 12.79 4.21 6.49
N HIS A 123 12.83 2.97 6.98
CA HIS A 123 14.05 2.17 7.08
C HIS A 123 14.56 1.62 5.74
N LEU A 124 13.70 1.47 4.73
CA LEU A 124 14.10 0.91 3.44
C LEU A 124 15.08 1.82 2.68
N ASP A 125 15.86 1.26 1.78
CA ASP A 125 16.64 2.03 0.81
C ASP A 125 16.09 1.85 -0.61
N ALA A 126 16.61 2.62 -1.57
CA ALA A 126 16.14 2.55 -2.96
C ALA A 126 16.43 1.21 -3.66
N SER A 127 17.31 0.36 -3.10
CA SER A 127 17.63 -0.96 -3.64
C SER A 127 16.68 -2.05 -3.16
N SER A 128 16.01 -1.79 -2.03
CA SER A 128 15.07 -2.69 -1.36
C SER A 128 13.85 -3.02 -2.23
N VAL A 129 13.29 -4.20 -1.99
CA VAL A 129 12.00 -4.62 -2.54
C VAL A 129 10.96 -4.62 -1.43
N LEU A 130 9.87 -3.88 -1.63
CA LEU A 130 8.74 -3.84 -0.71
C LEU A 130 7.57 -4.61 -1.28
N HIS A 131 7.07 -5.58 -0.51
CA HIS A 131 5.83 -6.29 -0.77
C HIS A 131 4.77 -5.80 0.20
N LEU A 132 3.63 -5.33 -0.31
CA LEU A 132 2.51 -4.90 0.51
C LEU A 132 1.41 -5.96 0.51
N GLY A 133 1.04 -6.38 1.71
CA GLY A 133 -0.21 -7.08 1.95
C GLY A 133 -1.41 -6.23 1.59
N ASN A 134 -2.56 -6.88 1.49
CA ASN A 134 -3.82 -6.23 1.15
C ASN A 134 -4.45 -5.55 2.38
N SER A 135 -5.71 -5.13 2.27
CA SER A 135 -6.44 -4.47 3.36
C SER A 135 -5.81 -3.10 3.74
N SER A 136 -5.68 -2.78 5.02
CA SER A 136 -5.16 -1.48 5.50
C SER A 136 -3.69 -1.24 5.09
N VAL A 137 -2.87 -2.29 5.00
CA VAL A 137 -1.44 -2.20 4.67
C VAL A 137 -1.21 -1.45 3.35
N ALA A 138 -1.85 -1.91 2.26
CA ALA A 138 -1.73 -1.26 0.95
C ALA A 138 -2.22 0.21 0.95
N ARG A 139 -3.11 0.59 1.88
CA ARG A 139 -3.64 1.95 1.99
C ARG A 139 -2.70 2.88 2.75
N TYR A 140 -1.93 2.36 3.71
CA TYR A 140 -0.94 3.17 4.43
C TYR A 140 0.13 3.75 3.52
N PHE A 141 0.47 3.05 2.42
CA PHE A 141 1.43 3.55 1.43
C PHE A 141 0.93 4.81 0.70
N ASN A 142 -0.37 5.11 0.71
CA ASN A 142 -0.89 6.39 0.22
C ASN A 142 -0.38 7.58 1.03
N TYR A 143 -0.15 7.36 2.33
CA TYR A 143 0.24 8.39 3.28
C TYR A 143 1.74 8.40 3.55
N PHE A 144 2.41 7.26 3.40
CA PHE A 144 3.85 7.13 3.60
C PHE A 144 4.50 6.48 2.37
N PRO A 145 4.46 7.14 1.20
CA PRO A 145 5.05 6.61 -0.02
C PRO A 145 6.58 6.65 0.02
N LYS A 146 7.22 5.79 -0.76
CA LYS A 146 8.69 5.77 -0.90
C LYS A 146 9.15 5.18 -2.23
N ARG A 147 10.26 5.69 -2.75
CA ARG A 147 10.94 5.16 -3.94
C ARG A 147 11.56 3.80 -3.65
N VAL A 148 10.82 2.73 -3.92
CA VAL A 148 11.29 1.35 -3.81
C VAL A 148 10.67 0.50 -4.91
N ALA A 149 11.26 -0.66 -5.19
CA ALA A 149 10.57 -1.64 -6.03
C ALA A 149 9.37 -2.20 -5.25
N LEU A 150 8.17 -1.89 -5.71
CA LEU A 150 6.93 -2.15 -4.98
C LEU A 150 6.12 -3.26 -5.64
N TYR A 151 5.68 -4.23 -4.84
CA TYR A 151 4.86 -5.37 -5.26
C TYR A 151 3.66 -5.55 -4.34
N GLY A 152 2.58 -6.12 -4.88
CA GLY A 152 1.39 -6.47 -4.11
C GLY A 152 0.37 -7.23 -4.94
N ASN A 153 -0.32 -8.19 -4.32
CA ASN A 153 -1.31 -9.04 -4.99
C ASN A 153 -2.65 -8.28 -5.16
N ARG A 154 -2.69 -7.36 -6.13
CA ARG A 154 -3.80 -6.39 -6.31
C ARG A 154 -4.90 -6.78 -7.30
N GLY A 155 -4.78 -7.93 -7.97
CA GLY A 155 -5.80 -8.40 -8.92
C GLY A 155 -7.15 -8.64 -8.24
N ALA A 156 -7.25 -9.69 -7.41
CA ALA A 156 -8.43 -9.95 -6.57
C ALA A 156 -8.31 -9.33 -5.16
N ALA A 157 -7.11 -8.85 -4.78
CA ALA A 157 -6.83 -8.25 -3.48
C ALA A 157 -7.09 -9.17 -2.26
N GLY A 158 -6.89 -10.48 -2.41
CA GLY A 158 -7.05 -11.48 -1.35
C GLY A 158 -5.90 -11.51 -0.34
N ILE A 159 -6.18 -11.98 0.87
CA ILE A 159 -5.18 -12.09 1.96
C ILE A 159 -4.41 -13.42 1.95
N ASP A 160 -4.71 -14.28 0.98
CA ASP A 160 -4.45 -15.71 0.94
C ASP A 160 -3.08 -16.13 0.38
N GLY A 161 -2.29 -15.19 -0.16
CA GLY A 161 -1.02 -15.53 -0.81
C GLY A 161 0.03 -14.42 -0.80
N SER A 162 -0.12 -13.40 0.06
CA SER A 162 0.83 -12.26 0.07
C SER A 162 2.21 -12.65 0.61
N LEU A 163 2.26 -13.55 1.60
CA LEU A 163 3.53 -14.05 2.15
C LEU A 163 4.17 -15.04 1.18
N SER A 164 3.40 -15.97 0.63
CA SER A 164 3.84 -16.92 -0.38
C SER A 164 4.45 -16.23 -1.60
N THR A 165 3.81 -15.17 -2.12
CA THR A 165 4.38 -14.36 -3.21
C THR A 165 5.70 -13.71 -2.81
N ALA A 166 5.80 -13.12 -1.60
CA ALA A 166 7.02 -12.46 -1.14
C ALA A 166 8.18 -13.45 -0.96
N VAL A 167 7.91 -14.65 -0.42
CA VAL A 167 8.89 -15.74 -0.29
C VAL A 167 9.42 -16.15 -1.67
N GLY A 168 8.53 -16.39 -2.63
CA GLY A 168 8.93 -16.75 -4.00
C GLY A 168 9.76 -15.66 -4.70
N ALA A 169 9.38 -14.40 -4.54
CA ALA A 169 10.12 -13.27 -5.09
C ALA A 169 11.53 -13.14 -4.47
N ALA A 170 11.64 -13.32 -3.15
CA ALA A 170 12.93 -13.25 -2.45
C ALA A 170 13.89 -14.39 -2.86
N LEU A 171 13.35 -15.59 -3.09
CA LEU A 171 14.12 -16.72 -3.66
C LEU A 171 14.56 -16.45 -5.10
N ALA A 172 13.74 -15.77 -5.89
CA ALA A 172 14.07 -15.43 -7.29
C ALA A 172 15.09 -14.30 -7.42
N GLU A 173 15.16 -13.38 -6.45
CA GLU A 173 16.07 -12.22 -6.43
C GLU A 173 17.00 -12.22 -5.19
N PRO A 174 17.87 -13.23 -5.01
CA PRO A 174 18.68 -13.40 -3.79
C PRO A 174 19.67 -12.26 -3.51
N ALA A 175 19.95 -11.41 -4.51
CA ALA A 175 20.88 -10.28 -4.40
C ALA A 175 20.24 -9.01 -3.80
N ARG A 176 18.92 -8.99 -3.60
CA ARG A 176 18.18 -7.83 -3.10
C ARG A 176 17.52 -8.17 -1.77
N HIS A 177 17.43 -7.21 -0.88
CA HIS A 177 16.69 -7.39 0.37
C HIS A 177 15.20 -7.14 0.13
N HIS A 178 14.38 -8.09 0.56
CA HIS A 178 12.92 -8.01 0.47
C HIS A 178 12.33 -7.75 1.86
N THR A 179 11.35 -6.88 1.91
CA THR A 179 10.52 -6.64 3.09
C THR A 179 9.07 -6.85 2.70
N VAL A 180 8.33 -7.68 3.43
CA VAL A 180 6.88 -7.80 3.28
C VAL A 180 6.18 -7.25 4.50
N ILE A 181 5.18 -6.39 4.30
CA ILE A 181 4.32 -5.88 5.37
C ILE A 181 2.96 -6.55 5.25
N LEU A 182 2.46 -7.15 6.32
CA LEU A 182 1.18 -7.86 6.38
C LEU A 182 0.36 -7.40 7.59
N GLY A 183 -0.96 -7.57 7.54
CA GLY A 183 -1.75 -7.61 8.76
C GLY A 183 -1.65 -9.00 9.40
N ASP A 184 -1.85 -9.09 10.72
CA ASP A 184 -1.92 -10.33 11.49
C ASP A 184 -2.81 -11.42 10.84
N GLN A 185 -4.03 -11.07 10.42
CA GLN A 185 -4.93 -12.02 9.77
C GLN A 185 -4.42 -12.50 8.40
N SER A 186 -3.71 -11.64 7.67
CA SER A 186 -3.10 -12.04 6.38
C SER A 186 -1.93 -12.98 6.61
N PHE A 187 -1.11 -12.72 7.63
CA PHE A 187 -0.05 -13.63 8.04
C PHE A 187 -0.64 -14.98 8.47
N LEU A 188 -1.65 -14.99 9.33
CA LEU A 188 -2.30 -16.24 9.79
C LEU A 188 -2.92 -17.04 8.64
N TYR A 189 -3.45 -16.37 7.61
CA TYR A 189 -4.04 -17.06 6.45
C TYR A 189 -2.97 -17.82 5.63
N ASP A 190 -1.77 -17.24 5.52
CA ASP A 190 -0.70 -17.68 4.59
C ASP A 190 0.59 -18.07 5.32
N HIS A 191 0.54 -18.34 6.63
CA HIS A 191 1.72 -18.63 7.47
C HIS A 191 2.45 -19.91 7.05
N ASN A 192 1.74 -20.85 6.41
CA ASN A 192 2.33 -22.07 5.88
C ASN A 192 3.31 -21.81 4.72
N ALA A 193 3.39 -20.58 4.19
CA ALA A 193 4.48 -20.15 3.32
C ALA A 193 5.87 -20.28 3.99
N LEU A 194 5.93 -20.33 5.32
CA LEU A 194 7.15 -20.63 6.08
C LEU A 194 7.54 -22.13 6.03
N TYR A 195 6.65 -22.99 5.54
CA TYR A 195 6.91 -24.40 5.26
C TYR A 195 7.31 -24.58 3.79
N ALA A 196 8.50 -24.10 3.44
CA ALA A 196 9.09 -24.25 2.11
C ALA A 196 10.35 -25.13 2.16
N GLN A 197 10.71 -25.76 1.04
CA GLN A 197 11.94 -26.56 0.93
C GLN A 197 13.19 -25.71 1.21
N GLU A 198 13.16 -24.44 0.81
CA GLU A 198 14.20 -23.46 1.06
C GLU A 198 13.54 -22.13 1.43
N LEU A 199 14.04 -21.49 2.49
CA LEU A 199 13.56 -20.19 2.95
C LEU A 199 14.58 -19.09 2.60
N PRO A 200 14.13 -17.97 2.01
CA PRO A 200 15.00 -16.89 1.57
C PRO A 200 15.68 -16.23 2.78
N GLN A 201 17.00 -16.06 2.72
CA GLN A 201 17.76 -15.39 3.78
C GLN A 201 17.78 -13.86 3.65
N ASN A 202 17.19 -13.33 2.58
CA ASN A 202 17.11 -11.92 2.21
C ASN A 202 15.68 -11.38 2.41
N LEU A 203 14.91 -11.90 3.37
CA LEU A 203 13.51 -11.52 3.59
C LEU A 203 13.25 -11.12 5.05
N THR A 204 12.71 -9.92 5.24
CA THR A 204 12.11 -9.47 6.51
C THR A 204 10.59 -9.46 6.39
N ILE A 205 9.90 -10.14 7.32
CA ILE A 205 8.43 -10.18 7.40
C ILE A 205 8.01 -9.26 8.54
N CYS A 206 7.33 -8.17 8.24
CA CYS A 206 6.76 -7.26 9.24
C CYS A 206 5.25 -7.46 9.33
N ILE A 207 4.75 -7.71 10.53
CA ILE A 207 3.33 -7.92 10.80
C ILE A 207 2.80 -6.73 11.59
N LEU A 208 1.80 -6.04 11.06
CA LEU A 208 1.01 -5.06 11.80
C LEU A 208 -0.07 -5.82 12.56
N ASN A 209 0.10 -5.94 13.88
CA ASN A 209 -0.66 -6.85 14.71
C ASN A 209 -1.47 -6.10 15.77
N ASN A 210 -2.68 -5.73 15.36
CA ASN A 210 -3.70 -5.12 16.18
C ASN A 210 -4.73 -6.15 16.73
N GLY A 211 -4.54 -7.44 16.44
CA GLY A 211 -5.40 -8.55 16.85
C GLY A 211 -6.80 -8.54 16.23
N ILE A 212 -7.06 -7.77 15.17
CA ILE A 212 -8.40 -7.61 14.58
C ILE A 212 -8.34 -7.13 13.12
N GLY A 213 -9.35 -7.47 12.31
CA GLY A 213 -9.55 -6.92 10.97
C GLY A 213 -9.90 -5.42 10.97
N GLY A 214 -8.96 -4.54 11.33
CA GLY A 214 -9.21 -3.11 11.60
C GLY A 214 -9.65 -2.27 10.39
N ILE A 215 -9.50 -2.78 9.16
CA ILE A 215 -9.95 -2.08 7.95
C ILE A 215 -11.45 -1.76 7.96
N PHE A 216 -12.25 -2.58 8.64
CA PHE A 216 -13.69 -2.40 8.61
C PHE A 216 -14.15 -1.12 9.35
N ASP A 217 -13.28 -0.52 10.17
CA ASP A 217 -13.53 0.79 10.75
C ASP A 217 -13.23 1.94 9.75
N TRP A 218 -12.54 1.66 8.64
CA TRP A 218 -12.16 2.65 7.63
C TRP A 218 -13.22 2.81 6.54
N LEU A 219 -13.99 1.75 6.27
CA LEU A 219 -14.89 1.71 5.12
C LEU A 219 -16.27 2.26 5.49
N PRO A 220 -16.84 3.23 4.73
CA PRO A 220 -18.10 3.91 5.07
C PRO A 220 -19.30 3.00 5.34
N GLY A 221 -19.33 1.79 4.75
CA GLY A 221 -20.42 0.82 4.97
C GLY A 221 -20.23 -0.07 6.20
N THR A 222 -18.99 -0.46 6.51
CA THR A 222 -18.71 -1.37 7.64
C THR A 222 -18.48 -0.63 8.95
N ALA A 223 -18.01 0.62 8.89
CA ALA A 223 -17.76 1.47 10.05
C ALA A 223 -19.05 1.79 10.83
N THR A 224 -20.20 1.77 10.16
CA THR A 224 -21.53 2.03 10.73
C THR A 224 -22.31 0.76 11.06
N THR A 225 -21.76 -0.43 10.79
CA THR A 225 -22.46 -1.68 11.10
C THR A 225 -22.46 -1.94 12.60
N GLY A 226 -23.57 -2.51 13.12
CA GLY A 226 -23.75 -2.82 14.53
C GLY A 226 -22.68 -3.79 15.08
N ALA A 227 -22.43 -3.69 16.38
CA ALA A 227 -21.34 -4.39 17.07
C ALA A 227 -21.33 -5.91 16.86
N GLN A 228 -22.51 -6.54 16.79
CA GLN A 228 -22.62 -7.99 16.61
C GLN A 228 -22.11 -8.45 15.23
N ALA A 229 -22.48 -7.73 14.16
CA ALA A 229 -21.96 -8.02 12.83
C ALA A 229 -20.46 -7.76 12.77
N ARG A 230 -20.00 -6.67 13.39
CA ARG A 230 -18.57 -6.31 13.45
C ARG A 230 -17.72 -7.38 14.11
N LYS A 231 -18.20 -7.97 15.21
CA LYS A 231 -17.51 -9.08 15.86
C LYS A 231 -17.25 -10.25 14.89
N ILE A 232 -18.19 -10.51 13.98
CA ILE A 232 -18.08 -11.61 13.01
C ILE A 232 -17.05 -11.27 11.92
N PHE A 233 -17.21 -10.14 11.23
CA PHE A 233 -16.35 -9.84 10.08
C PHE A 233 -14.95 -9.34 10.48
N ALA A 234 -14.82 -8.64 11.61
CA ALA A 234 -13.53 -8.15 12.07
C ALA A 234 -12.70 -9.28 12.73
N ASN A 235 -13.36 -10.32 13.24
CA ASN A 235 -12.72 -11.55 13.73
C ASN A 235 -11.51 -11.25 14.65
N ALA A 236 -11.79 -10.68 15.81
CA ALA A 236 -10.75 -10.42 16.80
C ALA A 236 -10.10 -11.74 17.24
N GLN A 237 -8.77 -11.79 17.22
CA GLN A 237 -7.98 -12.99 17.46
C GLN A 237 -6.83 -12.72 18.42
N GLN A 238 -6.44 -13.76 19.15
CA GLN A 238 -5.25 -13.78 20.00
C GLN A 238 -4.50 -15.07 19.71
N VAL A 239 -3.56 -14.99 18.77
CA VAL A 239 -2.69 -16.11 18.40
C VAL A 239 -1.27 -15.83 18.88
N ASP A 240 -0.64 -16.83 19.47
CA ASP A 240 0.78 -16.80 19.81
C ASP A 240 1.62 -16.98 18.53
N LEU A 241 1.91 -15.86 17.87
CA LEU A 241 2.73 -15.84 16.65
C LEU A 241 4.16 -16.28 16.92
N ALA A 242 4.69 -16.08 18.14
CA ALA A 242 6.05 -16.49 18.49
C ALA A 242 6.18 -18.01 18.43
N SER A 243 5.25 -18.73 19.06
CA SER A 243 5.23 -20.20 19.01
C SER A 243 4.96 -20.72 17.59
N LEU A 244 4.07 -20.07 16.84
CA LEU A 244 3.77 -20.43 15.45
C LEU A 244 5.01 -20.31 14.54
N VAL A 245 5.72 -19.18 14.61
CA VAL A 245 6.93 -18.93 13.81
C VAL A 245 8.07 -19.85 14.25
N LYS A 246 8.21 -20.08 15.56
CA LYS A 246 9.21 -21.00 16.12
C LYS A 246 9.04 -22.43 15.61
N ALA A 247 7.80 -22.87 15.33
CA ALA A 247 7.56 -24.20 14.76
C ALA A 247 8.22 -24.39 13.37
N PHE A 248 8.51 -23.30 12.66
CA PHE A 248 9.23 -23.31 11.37
C PHE A 248 10.73 -23.01 11.49
N ASN A 249 11.27 -22.90 12.72
CA ASN A 249 12.67 -22.51 12.99
C ASN A 249 13.05 -21.14 12.40
N VAL A 250 12.10 -20.21 12.34
CA VAL A 250 12.32 -18.84 11.85
C VAL A 250 12.55 -17.88 13.02
N ALA A 251 13.42 -16.89 12.83
CA ALA A 251 13.67 -15.86 13.84
C ALA A 251 12.43 -14.99 14.05
N TYR A 252 12.10 -14.70 15.31
CA TYR A 252 10.93 -13.92 15.69
C TYR A 252 11.32 -12.83 16.69
N VAL A 253 10.85 -11.60 16.43
CA VAL A 253 11.00 -10.45 17.33
C VAL A 253 9.64 -9.77 17.48
N CYS A 254 9.21 -9.58 18.73
CA CYS A 254 8.03 -8.78 19.05
C CYS A 254 8.47 -7.35 19.40
N VAL A 255 7.78 -6.35 18.89
CA VAL A 255 8.05 -4.93 19.16
C VAL A 255 6.76 -4.20 19.55
N GLU A 256 6.86 -3.35 20.56
CA GLU A 256 5.72 -2.61 21.14
C GLU A 256 5.92 -1.09 21.08
N ASN A 257 7.02 -0.62 20.48
CA ASN A 257 7.28 0.80 20.28
C ASN A 257 8.26 1.07 19.12
N LYS A 258 8.41 2.35 18.78
CA LYS A 258 9.24 2.83 17.66
C LYS A 258 10.72 2.47 17.83
N GLN A 259 11.24 2.52 19.05
CA GLN A 259 12.65 2.27 19.36
C GLN A 259 12.99 0.78 19.18
N GLU A 260 12.12 -0.11 19.65
CA GLU A 260 12.23 -1.54 19.45
C GLU A 260 12.13 -1.91 17.97
N LEU A 261 11.19 -1.32 17.23
CA LEU A 261 11.08 -1.52 15.78
C LEU A 261 12.37 -1.12 15.05
N ALA A 262 12.92 0.06 15.34
CA ALA A 262 14.16 0.52 14.72
C ALA A 262 15.34 -0.42 15.01
N THR A 263 15.41 -0.92 16.26
CA THR A 263 16.43 -1.89 16.67
C THR A 263 16.27 -3.23 15.96
N ALA A 264 15.03 -3.72 15.85
CA ALA A 264 14.71 -4.99 15.19
C ALA A 264 15.02 -4.94 13.69
N LEU A 265 14.62 -3.86 13.00
CA LEU A 265 14.90 -3.66 11.58
C LEU A 265 16.40 -3.63 11.29
N THR A 266 17.17 -2.91 12.12
CA THR A 266 18.63 -2.81 11.98
C THR A 266 19.35 -4.14 12.27
N SER A 267 18.78 -4.95 13.17
CA SER A 267 19.40 -6.21 13.62
C SER A 267 18.95 -7.44 12.84
N ALA A 268 17.93 -7.31 11.98
CA ALA A 268 17.37 -8.42 11.21
C ALA A 268 18.45 -9.02 10.30
N LYS A 269 18.61 -10.35 10.37
CA LYS A 269 19.56 -11.13 9.57
C LYS A 269 18.90 -12.44 9.18
N GLY A 270 19.11 -12.88 7.94
CA GLY A 270 18.39 -14.04 7.45
C GLY A 270 16.88 -13.75 7.36
N LEU A 271 16.09 -14.82 7.26
CA LEU A 271 14.64 -14.72 7.40
C LEU A 271 14.25 -14.32 8.82
N THR A 272 13.66 -13.14 8.99
CA THR A 272 13.22 -12.62 10.30
C THR A 272 11.77 -12.15 10.25
N VAL A 273 10.97 -12.59 11.23
CA VAL A 273 9.61 -12.08 11.49
C VAL A 273 9.66 -11.02 12.59
N ILE A 274 9.14 -9.83 12.31
CA ILE A 274 8.96 -8.73 13.25
C ILE A 274 7.45 -8.53 13.46
N ASP A 275 6.96 -8.91 14.64
CA ASP A 275 5.57 -8.72 15.07
C ASP A 275 5.41 -7.35 15.75
N CYS A 276 4.77 -6.40 15.08
CA CYS A 276 4.51 -5.07 15.60
C CYS A 276 3.16 -5.07 16.33
N LYS A 277 3.18 -5.23 17.65
CA LYS A 277 1.97 -5.23 18.48
C LYS A 277 1.42 -3.82 18.62
N THR A 278 0.17 -3.62 18.23
CA THR A 278 -0.50 -2.32 18.29
C THR A 278 -1.91 -2.46 18.88
N GLU A 279 -2.50 -1.34 19.26
CA GLU A 279 -3.84 -1.30 19.83
C GLU A 279 -4.82 -0.70 18.82
N GLN A 280 -5.93 -1.38 18.53
CA GLN A 280 -6.89 -0.93 17.53
C GLN A 280 -7.48 0.45 17.87
N SER A 281 -7.68 0.77 19.15
CA SER A 281 -8.15 2.09 19.57
C SER A 281 -7.19 3.21 19.16
N VAL A 282 -5.88 2.99 19.29
CA VAL A 282 -4.83 3.94 18.89
C VAL A 282 -4.71 4.02 17.36
N ASN A 283 -4.93 2.91 16.65
CA ASN A 283 -4.96 2.89 15.19
C ASN A 283 -6.04 3.80 14.61
N LEU A 284 -7.20 3.89 15.26
CA LEU A 284 -8.28 4.82 14.85
C LEU A 284 -7.89 6.28 15.06
N SER A 285 -7.27 6.61 16.21
CA SER A 285 -6.76 7.96 16.47
C SER A 285 -5.66 8.35 15.46
N ALA A 286 -4.74 7.43 15.16
CA ALA A 286 -3.70 7.65 14.16
C ALA A 286 -4.29 7.89 12.77
N LEU A 287 -5.32 7.12 12.38
CA LEU A 287 -6.02 7.33 11.11
C LEU A 287 -6.66 8.71 11.02
N GLN A 288 -7.30 9.18 12.09
CA GLN A 288 -7.89 10.51 12.14
C GLN A 288 -6.83 11.59 11.95
N ILE A 289 -5.70 11.49 12.66
CA ILE A 289 -4.57 12.42 12.50
C ILE A 289 -4.12 12.45 11.03
N ILE A 290 -3.92 11.30 10.40
CA ILE A 290 -3.47 11.21 9.01
C ILE A 290 -4.49 11.81 8.04
N GLN A 291 -5.78 11.56 8.24
CA GLN A 291 -6.83 12.09 7.38
C GLN A 291 -7.04 13.60 7.53
N GLU A 292 -6.86 14.14 8.73
CA GLU A 292 -6.92 15.59 8.96
C GLU A 292 -5.74 16.32 8.32
N HIS A 293 -4.54 15.72 8.33
CA HIS A 293 -3.33 16.33 7.79
C HIS A 293 -3.13 16.07 6.29
N GLY A 294 -3.62 14.95 5.76
CA GLY A 294 -3.54 14.62 4.33
C GLY A 294 -4.61 15.28 3.45
N ASN A 295 -5.58 15.99 4.05
CA ASN A 295 -6.60 16.80 3.35
C ASN A 295 -6.29 18.32 3.41
N ALA A 296 -5.13 18.71 3.96
CA ALA A 296 -4.65 20.08 4.00
C ALA A 296 -3.69 20.34 2.82
#